data_AF-A0A8X6SLX0-F1
#
_entry.id   AF-A0A8X6SLX0-F1
#
_cell.length_a   1.000
_cell.length_b   1.000
_cell.length_c   1.000
_cell.angle_alpha   90.00
_cell.angle_beta   90.00
_cell.angle_gamma   90.00
#
_symmetry.space_group_name_H-M   'P 1'
#
loop_
_entity.id
_entity.type
_entity.pdbx_description
1 polymer ?
#
loop_
_entity_poly.entity_id
_entity_poly.type
_entity_poly.pdbx_seq_one_letter_code
_entity_poly.pdbx_strand_id
1 'polypeptide(L)'
;MKKRCRRVQRKHPPQCTTSREDRQLVRKAVTDCSVTSQTIAQHIESLTHHSVSARTIRRHLQQSGLSARHPLLGLPLTQNHRRLHRQWCDERRMWAAEWNEVVFIDESRICLQHHDGWFDLIYY
;
A
#
# COMPACT_ATOMS: atom_id res chain seq x y z
N MET A 1 15.56 -49.46 18.57
CA MET A 1 16.13 -48.75 17.39
C MET A 1 15.11 -47.74 16.85
N LYS A 2 15.36 -46.43 16.97
CA LYS A 2 14.48 -45.38 16.40
C LYS A 2 14.89 -45.14 14.95
N LYS A 3 14.02 -45.48 13.98
CA LYS A 3 14.27 -45.18 12.57
C LYS A 3 14.19 -43.66 12.37
N ARG A 4 15.32 -43.05 11.94
CA ARG A 4 15.41 -41.63 11.63
C ARG A 4 14.76 -41.39 10.28
N CYS A 5 13.54 -40.86 10.25
CA CYS A 5 12.89 -40.42 9.02
C CYS A 5 13.71 -39.28 8.41
N ARG A 6 14.39 -39.52 7.28
CA ARG A 6 15.06 -38.46 6.52
C ARG A 6 13.98 -37.52 5.97
N ARG A 7 14.04 -36.23 6.31
CA ARG A 7 13.24 -35.20 5.63
C ARG A 7 13.67 -35.16 4.17
N VAL A 8 12.85 -35.72 3.28
CA VAL A 8 13.01 -35.53 1.84
C VAL A 8 12.57 -34.10 1.52
N GLN A 9 13.48 -33.29 0.99
CA GLN A 9 13.16 -31.98 0.41
C GLN A 9 12.17 -32.20 -0.73
N ARG A 10 10.92 -31.78 -0.56
CA ARG A 10 9.89 -31.87 -1.60
C ARG A 10 10.22 -30.84 -2.68
N LYS A 11 10.38 -31.28 -3.93
CA LYS A 11 10.49 -30.36 -5.07
C LYS A 11 9.23 -29.50 -5.13
N HIS A 12 9.41 -28.19 -5.24
CA HIS A 12 8.28 -27.29 -5.42
C HIS A 12 7.64 -27.52 -6.79
N PRO A 13 6.32 -27.37 -6.92
CA PRO A 13 5.65 -27.35 -8.22
C PRO A 13 6.28 -26.27 -9.12
N PRO A 14 6.34 -26.49 -10.45
CA PRO A 14 6.79 -25.46 -11.38
C PRO A 14 5.93 -24.20 -11.23
N GLN A 15 6.58 -23.04 -11.24
CA GLN A 15 5.89 -21.75 -11.20
C GLN A 15 5.16 -21.52 -12.52
N CYS A 16 3.94 -20.99 -12.45
CA CYS A 16 3.15 -20.63 -13.64
C CYS A 16 3.71 -19.42 -14.39
N THR A 17 4.56 -18.60 -13.75
CA THR A 17 5.13 -17.40 -14.35
C THR A 17 6.63 -17.53 -14.56
N THR A 18 7.13 -16.86 -15.61
CA THR A 18 8.56 -16.78 -15.88
C THR A 18 9.22 -15.67 -15.07
N SER A 19 10.54 -15.76 -14.84
CA SER A 19 11.30 -14.70 -14.14
C SER A 19 11.15 -13.31 -14.79
N ARG A 20 10.90 -13.27 -16.11
CA ARG A 20 10.67 -12.02 -16.86
C ARG A 20 9.30 -11.43 -16.54
N GLU A 21 8.26 -12.25 -16.50
CA GLU A 21 6.90 -11.85 -16.12
C GLU A 21 6.86 -11.34 -14.68
N ASP A 22 7.54 -12.03 -13.75
CA ASP A 22 7.60 -11.62 -12.35
C ASP A 22 8.20 -10.22 -12.20
N ARG A 23 9.28 -9.91 -12.93
CA ARG A 23 9.87 -8.56 -12.94
C ARG A 23 8.93 -7.51 -13.53
N GLN A 24 8.16 -7.87 -14.56
CA GLN A 24 7.17 -6.96 -15.15
C GLN A 24 6.01 -6.68 -14.20
N LEU A 25 5.53 -7.71 -13.50
CA LEU A 25 4.49 -7.63 -12.49
C LEU A 25 4.90 -6.71 -11.34
N VAL A 26 6.11 -6.88 -10.81
CA VAL A 26 6.63 -6.03 -9.72
C VAL A 26 6.75 -4.59 -10.19
N ARG A 27 7.31 -4.36 -11.39
CA ARG A 27 7.39 -3.00 -11.96
C ARG A 27 6.02 -2.35 -12.10
N LYS A 28 5.03 -3.08 -12.65
CA LYS A 28 3.68 -2.55 -12.85
C LYS A 28 3.03 -2.14 -11.53
N ALA A 29 3.13 -2.99 -10.51
CA ALA A 29 2.59 -2.72 -9.19
C ALA A 29 3.30 -1.57 -8.45
N VAL A 30 4.58 -1.30 -8.74
CA VAL A 30 5.32 -0.18 -8.15
C VAL A 30 5.06 1.14 -8.89
N THR A 31 4.95 1.10 -10.22
CA THR A 31 4.64 2.28 -11.05
C THR A 31 3.21 2.78 -10.80
N ASP A 32 2.25 1.87 -10.70
CA ASP A 32 0.86 2.20 -10.41
C ASP A 32 0.39 1.36 -9.22
N CYS A 33 0.44 1.96 -8.03
CA CYS A 33 0.04 1.30 -6.80
C CYS A 33 -1.48 1.08 -6.67
N SER A 34 -2.29 1.62 -7.59
CA SER A 34 -3.74 1.42 -7.62
C SER A 34 -4.16 0.18 -8.43
N VAL A 35 -3.24 -0.40 -9.19
CA VAL A 35 -3.55 -1.51 -10.09
C VAL A 35 -3.88 -2.79 -9.32
N THR A 36 -4.95 -3.48 -9.72
CA THR A 36 -5.38 -4.71 -9.04
C THR A 36 -4.65 -5.95 -9.57
N SER A 37 -4.61 -7.00 -8.76
CA SER A 37 -4.06 -8.30 -9.19
C SER A 37 -4.82 -8.92 -10.37
N GLN A 38 -6.12 -8.61 -10.53
CA GLN A 38 -6.92 -9.05 -11.68
C GLN A 38 -6.52 -8.32 -12.96
N THR A 39 -6.35 -7.00 -12.89
CA THR A 39 -5.88 -6.20 -14.03
C THR A 39 -4.49 -6.62 -14.48
N ILE A 40 -3.60 -6.95 -13.53
CA ILE A 40 -2.27 -7.50 -13.86
C ILE A 40 -2.39 -8.88 -14.52
N ALA A 41 -3.25 -9.76 -14.01
CA ALA A 41 -3.48 -11.09 -14.60
C ALA A 41 -3.95 -11.00 -16.06
N GLN A 42 -4.98 -10.19 -16.33
CA GLN A 42 -5.52 -9.97 -17.68
C GLN A 42 -4.46 -9.42 -18.64
N HIS A 43 -3.62 -8.49 -18.14
CA HIS A 43 -2.54 -7.95 -18.94
C HIS A 43 -1.49 -9.00 -19.30
N ILE A 44 -1.13 -9.91 -18.39
CA ILE A 44 -0.20 -11.01 -18.68
C ILE A 44 -0.82 -11.98 -19.69
N GLU A 45 -2.10 -12.33 -19.51
CA GLU A 45 -2.82 -13.20 -20.43
C GLU A 45 -2.87 -12.63 -21.85
N SER A 46 -3.08 -11.32 -22.00
CA SER A 46 -3.04 -10.67 -23.32
C SER A 46 -1.67 -10.70 -24.01
N LEU A 47 -0.57 -10.78 -23.24
CA LEU A 47 0.80 -10.75 -23.77
C LEU A 47 1.37 -12.13 -24.05
N THR A 48 1.00 -13.12 -23.24
CA THR A 48 1.62 -14.45 -23.22
C THR A 48 0.67 -15.56 -23.66
N HIS A 49 -0.62 -15.25 -23.82
CA HIS A 49 -1.70 -16.21 -24.06
C HIS A 49 -1.79 -17.33 -23.00
N HIS A 50 -1.18 -17.09 -21.83
CA HIS A 50 -1.24 -17.98 -20.67
C HIS A 50 -2.13 -17.36 -19.59
N SER A 51 -3.15 -18.10 -19.14
CA SER A 51 -4.05 -17.62 -18.10
C SER A 51 -3.40 -17.80 -16.72
N VAL A 52 -3.26 -16.68 -16.00
CA VAL A 52 -2.71 -16.68 -14.63
C VAL A 52 -3.79 -16.17 -13.68
N SER A 53 -4.06 -16.91 -12.60
CA SER A 53 -5.05 -16.46 -11.63
C SER A 53 -4.57 -15.22 -10.87
N ALA A 54 -5.51 -14.31 -10.54
CA ALA A 54 -5.21 -13.15 -9.69
C ALA A 54 -4.62 -13.53 -8.32
N ARG A 55 -4.96 -14.72 -7.80
CA ARG A 55 -4.38 -15.28 -6.57
C ARG A 55 -2.89 -15.58 -6.73
N THR A 56 -2.47 -16.10 -7.88
CA THR A 56 -1.06 -16.33 -8.20
C THR A 56 -0.31 -15.01 -8.23
N ILE A 57 -0.82 -14.02 -8.99
CA ILE A 57 -0.28 -12.65 -9.05
C ILE A 57 -0.07 -12.05 -7.65
N ARG A 58 -1.11 -12.12 -6.80
CA ARG A 58 -1.02 -11.61 -5.42
C ARG A 58 0.07 -12.30 -4.59
N ARG A 59 0.22 -13.63 -4.72
CA ARG A 59 1.28 -14.37 -4.01
C ARG A 59 2.68 -13.96 -4.47
N HIS A 60 2.89 -13.77 -5.77
CA HIS A 60 4.18 -13.31 -6.31
C HIS A 60 4.52 -11.89 -5.84
N LEU A 61 3.53 -10.98 -5.82
CA LEU A 61 3.70 -9.64 -5.25
C LEU A 61 4.13 -9.71 -3.77
N GLN A 62 3.45 -10.53 -2.97
CA GLN A 62 3.76 -10.72 -1.55
C GLN A 62 5.14 -11.34 -1.33
N GLN A 63 5.53 -12.33 -2.13
CA GLN A 63 6.88 -12.92 -2.11
C GLN A 63 7.97 -11.90 -2.45
N SER A 64 7.63 -10.90 -3.26
CA SER A 64 8.51 -9.76 -3.60
C SER A 64 8.46 -8.63 -2.56
N GLY A 65 7.73 -8.79 -1.46
CA GLY A 65 7.59 -7.79 -0.40
C GLY A 65 6.54 -6.70 -0.67
N LEU A 66 5.73 -6.83 -1.71
CA LEU A 66 4.67 -5.89 -2.04
C LEU A 66 3.34 -6.31 -1.40
N SER A 67 2.67 -5.36 -0.77
CA SER A 67 1.32 -5.52 -0.22
C SER A 67 0.48 -4.30 -0.59
N ALA A 68 -0.82 -4.53 -0.78
CA ALA A 68 -1.77 -3.44 -0.94
C ALA A 68 -1.78 -2.55 0.31
N ARG A 69 -1.91 -1.25 0.10
CA ARG A 69 -2.15 -0.24 1.14
C ARG A 69 -3.27 0.68 0.68
N HIS A 70 -4.07 1.16 1.61
CA HIS A 70 -5.02 2.22 1.32
C HIS A 70 -4.29 3.56 1.25
N PRO A 71 -4.56 4.40 0.23
CA PRO A 71 -4.06 5.76 0.24
C PRO A 71 -4.64 6.49 1.45
N LEU A 72 -3.82 7.33 2.09
CA LEU A 72 -4.32 8.21 3.14
C LEU A 72 -5.33 9.18 2.50
N LEU A 73 -6.56 9.20 3.04
CA LEU A 73 -7.57 10.16 2.62
C LEU A 73 -7.11 11.56 3.05
N GLY A 74 -6.74 12.38 2.07
CA GLY A 74 -6.35 13.77 2.28
C GLY A 74 -6.98 14.66 1.22
N LEU A 75 -7.25 15.92 1.57
CA LEU A 75 -7.69 16.90 0.60
C LEU A 75 -6.61 17.08 -0.47
N PRO A 76 -6.93 16.96 -1.77
CA PRO A 76 -5.94 17.12 -2.81
C PRO A 76 -5.44 18.57 -2.83
N LEU A 77 -4.20 18.78 -2.38
CA LEU A 77 -3.56 20.09 -2.44
C LEU A 77 -3.21 20.44 -3.90
N THR A 78 -3.69 21.60 -4.34
CA THR A 78 -3.29 22.20 -5.62
C THR A 78 -1.79 22.48 -5.64
N GLN A 79 -1.20 22.61 -6.84
CA GLN A 79 0.23 22.91 -6.98
C GLN A 79 0.62 24.22 -6.26
N ASN A 80 -0.25 25.23 -6.33
CA ASN A 80 -0.04 26.52 -5.67
C ASN A 80 -0.05 26.37 -4.14
N HIS A 81 -0.99 25.61 -3.57
CA HIS A 81 -1.02 25.35 -2.12
C HIS A 81 0.27 24.67 -1.66
N ARG A 82 0.76 23.66 -2.39
CA ARG A 82 2.02 22.97 -2.06
C ARG A 82 3.21 23.93 -2.09
N ARG A 83 3.28 24.82 -3.09
CA ARG A 83 4.35 25.82 -3.21
C ARG A 83 4.35 26.77 -2.03
N LEU A 84 3.18 27.34 -1.70
CA LEU A 84 3.02 28.29 -0.61
C LEU A 84 3.30 27.65 0.75
N HIS A 85 2.76 26.46 1.02
CA HIS A 85 3.04 25.73 2.26
C HIS A 85 4.54 25.45 2.40
N ARG A 86 5.20 25.00 1.33
CA ARG A 86 6.65 24.75 1.36
C ARG A 86 7.44 26.03 1.64
N GLN A 87 7.13 27.10 0.93
CA GLN A 87 7.78 28.40 1.14
C GLN A 87 7.60 28.87 2.59
N TRP A 88 6.38 28.78 3.13
CA TRP A 88 6.09 29.16 4.50
C TRP A 88 6.91 28.36 5.53
N CYS A 89 7.04 27.05 5.31
CA CYS A 89 7.89 26.18 6.14
C CYS A 89 9.38 26.52 6.00
N ASP A 90 9.86 26.76 4.78
CA ASP A 90 11.27 27.07 4.52
C ASP A 90 11.66 28.42 5.17
N GLU A 91 10.79 29.44 5.08
CA GLU A 91 10.98 30.74 5.75
C GLU A 91 11.07 30.64 7.28
N ARG A 92 10.33 29.70 7.86
CA ARG A 92 10.20 29.53 9.33
C ARG A 92 11.01 28.36 9.86
N ARG A 93 11.86 27.76 9.03
CA ARG A 93 12.61 26.55 9.37
C ARG A 93 13.54 26.74 10.56
N MET A 94 14.06 27.96 10.75
CA MET A 94 14.98 28.30 11.84
C MET A 94 14.30 29.06 12.98
N TRP A 95 12.98 29.22 12.95
CA TRP A 95 12.25 29.86 14.04
C TRP A 95 12.35 29.00 15.30
N ALA A 96 12.68 29.65 16.41
CA ALA A 96 12.75 29.03 17.73
C ALA A 96 12.06 29.92 18.75
N ALA A 97 12.63 31.09 19.04
CA ALA A 97 12.06 32.03 20.01
C ALA A 97 10.77 32.69 19.48
N GLU A 98 10.68 32.84 18.16
CA GLU A 98 9.57 33.45 17.43
C GLU A 98 8.27 32.64 17.60
N TRP A 99 8.36 31.32 17.83
CA TRP A 99 7.17 30.51 18.10
C TRP A 99 6.44 30.92 19.38
N ASN A 100 7.13 31.57 20.34
CA ASN A 100 6.50 32.04 21.58
C ASN A 100 5.54 33.22 21.36
N GLU A 101 5.64 33.90 20.22
CA GLU A 101 4.78 35.05 19.89
C GLU A 101 3.58 34.65 19.02
N VAL A 102 3.52 33.40 18.55
CA VAL A 102 2.47 32.93 17.64
C VAL A 102 1.38 32.19 18.41
N VAL A 103 0.14 32.67 18.29
CA VAL A 103 -1.06 31.97 18.77
C VAL A 103 -1.79 31.38 17.57
N PHE A 104 -2.01 30.05 17.59
CA PHE A 104 -2.81 29.37 16.58
C PHE A 104 -4.27 29.30 17.03
N ILE A 105 -5.18 29.64 16.12
CA ILE A 105 -6.63 29.52 16.31
C ILE A 105 -7.16 28.70 15.13
N ASP A 106 -7.93 27.67 15.43
CA ASP A 106 -8.64 26.87 14.43
C ASP A 106 -10.07 26.62 14.92
N GLU A 107 -11.00 26.48 13.98
CA GLU A 107 -12.40 26.20 14.27
C GLU A 107 -12.69 24.71 14.05
N SER A 108 -12.83 23.96 15.14
CA SER A 108 -13.30 22.58 15.07
C SER A 108 -14.81 22.51 15.24
N ARG A 109 -15.49 21.73 14.38
CA ARG A 109 -16.89 21.38 14.59
C ARG A 109 -16.97 20.25 15.61
N ILE A 110 -17.71 20.45 16.70
CA ILE A 110 -17.98 19.42 17.72
C ILE A 110 -19.39 18.89 17.50
N CYS A 111 -19.53 17.58 17.23
CA CYS A 111 -20.83 16.93 17.19
C CYS A 111 -21.32 16.65 18.62
N LEU A 112 -22.40 17.30 19.03
CA LEU A 112 -22.97 17.15 20.38
C LEU A 112 -23.87 15.91 20.55
N GLN A 113 -24.15 15.20 19.46
CA GLN A 113 -24.87 13.93 19.46
C GLN A 113 -24.32 12.99 18.38
N HIS A 114 -23.69 11.89 18.82
CA HIS A 114 -23.67 10.60 18.13
C HIS A 114 -23.39 9.49 19.17
N HIS A 115 -24.25 8.48 19.19
CA HIS A 115 -23.93 7.15 19.69
C HIS A 115 -23.55 6.37 18.42
N ASP A 116 -22.27 6.37 18.06
CA ASP A 116 -21.81 5.58 16.92
C ASP A 116 -21.96 4.10 17.32
N GLY A 117 -22.97 3.43 16.76
CA GLY A 117 -23.26 2.00 16.97
C GLY A 117 -22.21 1.06 16.37
N TRP A 118 -20.93 1.34 16.62
CA TRP A 118 -19.75 0.65 16.10
C TRP A 118 -18.92 -0.01 17.20
N PHE A 119 -19.51 -0.20 18.39
CA PHE A 119 -18.91 -0.99 19.46
C PHE A 119 -19.83 -2.14 19.84
N ASP A 120 -20.14 -3.02 18.89
CA ASP A 120 -20.50 -4.39 19.22
C ASP A 120 -19.82 -5.29 18.20
N LEU A 121 -19.25 -6.40 18.68
CA LEU A 121 -18.40 -7.38 17.99
C LEU A 121 -16.91 -6.97 17.94
N ILE A 122 -16.18 -7.14 19.06
CA ILE A 122 -15.27 -8.30 19.27
C ILE A 122 -14.98 -8.43 20.79
N TYR A 123 -15.79 -9.20 21.50
CA TYR A 123 -15.36 -10.01 22.65
C TYR A 123 -16.06 -11.39 22.52
N TYR A 124 -15.27 -12.44 22.75
CA TYR A 124 -15.47 -13.88 22.49
C TYR A 124 -15.12 -14.37 21.07
#